data_AF-A0A2D0I7S2-F1
#
_entry.id   AF-A0A2D0I7S2-F1
#
_cell.length_a   1.000
_cell.length_b   1.000
_cell.length_c   1.000
_cell.angle_alpha   90.00
_cell.angle_beta   90.00
_cell.angle_gamma   90.00
#
_symmetry.space_group_name_H-M   'P 1'
#
loop_
_entity.id
_entity.type
_entity.pdbx_description
1 polymer ?
#
loop_
_entity_poly.entity_id
_entity_poly.type
_entity_poly.pdbx_seq_one_letter_code
_entity_poly.pdbx_strand_id
1 'polypeptide(L)'
;MQACNLGQQGFPYHQNDEAYISLYAFSCLKADKIDRLSGPITLLNQTKESRANSAYFSVLLMQKSLLMEALFDNKPIHSLKFPTSTHLISKIFDLYLKNPQPNQSIKEYSDLSDTRLSYKLYTTETAGRKSIAIDEYYDKILTTHHVY
;
A
#
# COMPACT_ATOMS: atom_id res chain seq x y z
N MET A 1 12.83 -5.81 -6.63
CA MET A 1 13.59 -5.45 -5.41
C MET A 1 14.10 -6.69 -4.69
N GLN A 2 15.42 -6.89 -4.64
CA GLN A 2 16.06 -8.05 -4.03
C GLN A 2 16.01 -8.02 -2.49
N ALA A 3 16.05 -6.84 -1.87
CA ALA A 3 16.08 -6.68 -0.41
C ALA A 3 14.86 -7.28 0.31
N CYS A 4 13.64 -7.09 -0.21
CA CYS A 4 12.44 -7.72 0.37
C CYS A 4 12.50 -9.26 0.31
N ASN A 5 13.07 -9.83 -0.75
CA ASN A 5 13.21 -11.28 -0.87
C ASN A 5 14.29 -11.83 0.08
N LEU A 6 15.44 -11.15 0.19
CA LEU A 6 16.47 -11.49 1.16
C LEU A 6 15.94 -11.39 2.60
N GLY A 7 15.23 -10.30 2.90
CA GLY A 7 14.58 -10.10 4.19
C GLY A 7 13.61 -11.23 4.54
N GLN A 8 12.80 -11.66 3.57
CA GLN A 8 11.87 -12.78 3.72
C GLN A 8 12.58 -14.12 3.98
N GLN A 9 13.73 -14.36 3.36
CA GLN A 9 14.52 -15.59 3.57
C GLN A 9 15.11 -15.65 4.98
N GLY A 10 15.60 -14.52 5.51
CA GLY A 10 16.14 -14.46 6.87
C GLY A 10 15.06 -14.32 7.95
N PHE A 11 13.83 -13.93 7.59
CA PHE A 11 12.74 -13.66 8.55
C PHE A 11 12.48 -14.79 9.57
N PRO A 12 12.48 -16.08 9.20
CA PRO A 12 12.30 -17.17 10.17
C PRO A 12 13.40 -17.24 11.24
N TYR A 13 14.62 -16.78 10.92
CA TYR A 13 15.78 -16.85 11.81
C TYR A 13 15.94 -15.61 12.70
N HIS A 14 15.25 -14.52 12.37
CA HIS A 14 15.38 -13.21 13.01
C HIS A 14 14.04 -12.70 13.59
N GLN A 15 13.15 -13.61 14.01
CA GLN A 15 11.81 -13.26 14.52
C GLN A 15 11.81 -12.46 15.84
N ASN A 16 12.93 -12.46 16.56
CA ASN A 16 13.09 -11.70 17.81
C ASN A 16 13.90 -10.41 17.61
N ASP A 17 14.35 -10.12 16.39
CA ASP A 17 15.11 -8.93 16.06
C ASP A 17 14.19 -7.89 15.40
N GLU A 18 13.63 -6.99 16.21
CA GLU A 18 12.67 -5.98 15.71
C GLU A 18 13.29 -5.00 14.72
N ALA A 19 14.60 -4.77 14.78
CA ALA A 19 15.30 -3.92 13.81
C ALA A 19 15.37 -4.61 12.44
N TYR A 20 15.73 -5.90 12.43
CA TYR A 20 15.68 -6.73 11.22
C TYR A 20 14.26 -6.77 10.64
N ILE A 21 13.25 -7.03 11.47
CA ILE A 21 11.85 -7.12 11.04
C ILE A 21 11.38 -5.81 10.43
N SER A 22 11.70 -4.67 11.05
CA SER A 22 11.36 -3.35 10.51
C SER A 22 12.04 -3.11 9.16
N LEU A 23 13.34 -3.39 9.03
CA LEU A 23 14.07 -3.24 7.78
C LEU A 23 13.49 -4.11 6.66
N TYR A 24 13.16 -5.36 6.98
CA TYR A 24 12.49 -6.28 6.08
C TYR A 24 11.12 -5.73 5.62
N ALA A 25 10.29 -5.28 6.55
CA ALA A 25 8.97 -4.73 6.26
C ALA A 25 9.04 -3.49 5.36
N PHE A 26 9.91 -2.52 5.68
CA PHE A 26 10.13 -1.34 4.84
C PHE A 26 10.67 -1.70 3.45
N SER A 27 11.54 -2.71 3.37
CA SER A 27 12.03 -3.20 2.07
C SER A 27 10.91 -3.78 1.22
N CYS A 28 9.93 -4.44 1.84
CA CYS A 28 8.76 -4.96 1.14
C CYS A 28 7.76 -3.88 0.76
N LEU A 29 7.57 -2.84 1.59
CA LEU A 29 6.79 -1.67 1.20
C LEU A 29 7.34 -1.01 -0.07
N LYS A 30 8.65 -0.74 -0.10
CA LYS A 30 9.29 -0.16 -1.30
C LYS A 30 9.10 -1.06 -2.52
N ALA A 31 9.06 -2.38 -2.33
CA ALA A 31 8.94 -3.37 -3.40
C ALA A 31 7.49 -3.65 -3.84
N ASP A 32 6.53 -2.86 -3.39
CA ASP A 32 5.09 -3.07 -3.59
C ASP A 32 4.57 -4.43 -3.05
N LYS A 33 5.27 -5.03 -2.09
CA LYS A 33 4.91 -6.31 -1.45
C LYS A 33 4.21 -6.11 -0.11
N ILE A 34 3.12 -5.34 -0.13
CA ILE A 34 2.37 -4.97 1.09
C ILE A 34 1.81 -6.18 1.84
N ASP A 35 1.42 -7.26 1.15
CA ASP A 35 0.87 -8.45 1.83
C ASP A 35 1.87 -9.13 2.75
N ARG A 36 3.18 -8.95 2.49
CA ARG A 36 4.26 -9.49 3.31
C ARG A 36 4.41 -8.79 4.67
N LEU A 37 3.69 -7.69 4.91
CA LEU A 37 3.68 -6.98 6.18
C LEU A 37 2.89 -7.73 7.27
N SER A 38 2.02 -8.67 6.89
CA SER A 38 1.20 -9.46 7.81
C SER A 38 2.03 -10.12 8.94
N GLY A 39 3.18 -10.71 8.60
CA GLY A 39 4.13 -11.27 9.57
C GLY A 39 4.77 -10.19 10.46
N PRO A 40 5.49 -9.21 9.90
CA PRO A 40 6.10 -8.13 10.68
C PRO A 40 5.17 -7.40 11.65
N ILE A 41 3.92 -7.14 11.24
CA ILE A 41 2.92 -6.43 12.07
C ILE A 41 2.73 -7.10 13.43
N THR A 42 2.64 -8.44 13.46
CA THR A 42 2.36 -9.18 14.69
C THR A 42 3.56 -9.29 15.62
N LEU A 43 4.78 -9.18 15.07
CA LEU A 43 6.03 -9.31 15.83
C LEU A 43 6.58 -7.98 16.37
N LEU A 44 6.28 -6.86 15.72
CA LEU A 44 6.78 -5.52 16.09
C LEU A 44 5.97 -4.90 17.24
N ASN A 45 6.21 -5.31 18.49
CA ASN A 45 5.40 -4.88 19.64
C ASN A 45 6.19 -4.55 20.92
N GLN A 46 7.47 -4.88 21.00
CA GLN A 46 8.28 -4.77 22.21
C GLN A 46 8.67 -3.32 22.48
N THR A 47 9.28 -2.64 21.50
CA THR A 47 9.71 -1.26 21.67
C THR A 47 8.65 -0.24 21.21
N LYS A 48 8.77 1.00 21.69
CA LYS A 48 7.91 2.11 21.27
C LYS A 48 7.96 2.33 19.75
N GLU A 49 9.17 2.28 19.18
CA GLU A 49 9.40 2.44 17.75
C GLU A 49 8.77 1.28 16.96
N SER A 50 8.98 0.04 17.38
CA SER A 50 8.37 -1.13 16.75
C SER A 50 6.85 -1.07 16.76
N ARG A 51 6.22 -0.67 17.87
CA ARG A 51 4.76 -0.47 17.92
C ARG A 51 4.29 0.61 16.93
N ALA A 52 5.05 1.70 16.77
CA ALA A 52 4.73 2.73 15.79
C ALA A 52 4.84 2.20 14.35
N ASN A 53 5.89 1.42 14.05
CA ASN A 53 6.07 0.76 12.76
C ASN A 53 4.94 -0.25 12.48
N SER A 54 4.58 -1.09 13.46
CA SER A 54 3.46 -2.03 13.36
C SER A 54 2.13 -1.33 13.06
N ALA A 55 1.83 -0.23 13.78
CA ALA A 55 0.64 0.56 13.53
C ALA A 55 0.64 1.16 12.11
N TYR A 56 1.77 1.73 11.67
CA TYR A 56 1.92 2.26 10.32
C TYR A 56 1.72 1.19 9.23
N PHE A 57 2.36 0.02 9.36
CA PHE A 57 2.19 -1.09 8.42
C PHE A 57 0.75 -1.63 8.41
N SER A 58 0.11 -1.69 9.57
CA SER A 58 -1.29 -2.12 9.68
C SER A 58 -2.24 -1.18 8.94
N VAL A 59 -2.01 0.13 9.03
CA VAL A 59 -2.79 1.14 8.28
C VAL A 59 -2.65 0.90 6.78
N LEU A 60 -1.43 0.75 6.26
CA LEU A 60 -1.21 0.55 4.83
C LEU A 60 -1.81 -0.75 4.30
N LEU A 61 -1.65 -1.85 5.04
CA LEU A 61 -2.24 -3.14 4.68
C LEU A 61 -3.77 -3.06 4.67
N MET A 62 -4.37 -2.43 5.68
CA MET A 62 -5.82 -2.26 5.77
C MET A 62 -6.37 -1.36 4.65
N GLN A 63 -5.72 -0.24 4.36
CA GLN A 63 -6.08 0.66 3.27
C GLN A 63 -6.06 -0.08 1.92
N LYS A 64 -5.04 -0.90 1.66
CA LYS A 64 -4.99 -1.76 0.47
C LYS A 64 -6.19 -2.71 0.43
N SER A 65 -6.46 -3.45 1.52
CA SER A 65 -7.57 -4.41 1.58
C SER A 65 -8.93 -3.75 1.34
N LEU A 66 -9.16 -2.58 1.94
CA LEU A 66 -10.39 -1.81 1.74
C LEU A 66 -10.53 -1.29 0.31
N LEU A 67 -9.44 -0.83 -0.33
CA LEU A 67 -9.47 -0.49 -1.75
C LEU A 67 -9.85 -1.69 -2.61
N MET A 68 -9.30 -2.88 -2.32
CA MET A 68 -9.69 -4.08 -3.07
C MET A 68 -11.17 -4.38 -2.92
N GLU A 69 -11.70 -4.35 -1.69
CA GLU A 69 -13.13 -4.58 -1.42
C GLU A 69 -14.02 -3.55 -2.13
N ALA A 70 -13.60 -2.27 -2.14
CA ALA A 70 -14.33 -1.23 -2.83
C ALA A 70 -14.28 -1.36 -4.36
N LEU A 71 -13.14 -1.78 -4.92
CA LEU A 71 -12.91 -1.86 -6.35
C LEU A 71 -13.45 -3.15 -6.99
N PHE A 72 -13.37 -4.28 -6.31
CA PHE A 72 -13.85 -5.57 -6.81
C PHE A 72 -15.28 -5.89 -6.38
N ASP A 73 -15.66 -5.50 -5.16
CA ASP A 73 -16.93 -5.91 -4.55
C ASP A 73 -17.93 -4.75 -4.44
N ASN A 74 -17.58 -3.56 -4.95
CA ASN A 74 -18.39 -2.33 -4.92
C ASN A 74 -18.86 -1.93 -3.52
N LYS A 75 -18.12 -2.30 -2.47
CA LYS A 75 -18.47 -1.92 -1.11
C LYS A 75 -18.11 -0.45 -0.85
N PRO A 76 -19.07 0.37 -0.38
CA PRO A 76 -18.79 1.76 -0.08
C PRO A 76 -17.89 1.89 1.15
N ILE A 77 -16.77 2.58 0.98
CA ILE A 77 -15.80 2.86 2.07
C ILE A 77 -15.61 4.35 2.37
N HIS A 78 -16.28 5.25 1.65
CA HIS A 78 -16.10 6.71 1.72
C HIS A 78 -16.38 7.34 3.10
N SER A 79 -17.10 6.65 3.98
CA SER A 79 -17.42 7.13 5.34
C SER A 79 -16.37 6.78 6.39
N LEU A 80 -15.36 5.97 6.03
CA LEU A 80 -14.32 5.54 6.94
C LEU A 80 -13.32 6.66 7.25
N LYS A 81 -12.81 6.68 8.49
CA LYS A 81 -11.74 7.58 8.91
C LYS A 81 -10.50 6.76 9.23
N PHE A 82 -9.43 7.00 8.49
CA PHE A 82 -8.14 6.34 8.68
C PHE A 82 -7.02 7.37 8.88
N PRO A 83 -5.94 6.99 9.57
CA PRO A 83 -4.71 7.76 9.55
C PRO A 83 -4.18 7.91 8.12
N THR A 84 -3.68 9.10 7.79
CA THR A 84 -3.02 9.37 6.51
C THR A 84 -1.50 9.23 6.66
N SER A 85 -0.82 8.97 5.54
CA SER A 85 0.64 8.95 5.45
C SER A 85 1.10 9.37 4.06
N THR A 86 2.40 9.59 3.91
CA THR A 86 3.01 9.98 2.64
C THR A 86 3.17 8.81 1.66
N HIS A 87 2.90 7.57 2.08
CA HIS A 87 2.99 6.39 1.22
C HIS A 87 1.93 6.44 0.11
N LEU A 88 2.26 5.96 -1.09
CA LEU A 88 1.39 6.00 -2.27
C LEU A 88 0.01 5.40 -2.01
N ILE A 89 -0.07 4.18 -1.45
CA ILE A 89 -1.36 3.56 -1.07
C ILE A 89 -2.21 4.46 -0.18
N SER A 90 -1.62 5.12 0.82
CA SER A 90 -2.37 5.99 1.72
C SER A 90 -2.87 7.25 1.00
N LYS A 91 -2.04 7.84 0.13
CA LYS A 91 -2.46 8.97 -0.71
C LYS A 91 -3.63 8.60 -1.61
N ILE A 92 -3.52 7.47 -2.32
CA ILE A 92 -4.57 6.97 -3.21
C ILE A 92 -5.83 6.62 -2.45
N PHE A 93 -5.70 6.03 -1.26
CA PHE A 93 -6.83 5.77 -0.38
C PHE A 93 -7.57 7.07 -0.02
N ASP A 94 -6.86 8.11 0.40
CA ASP A 94 -7.46 9.40 0.74
C ASP A 94 -8.13 10.08 -0.46
N LEU A 95 -7.53 10.00 -1.65
CA LEU A 95 -8.10 10.50 -2.90
C LEU A 95 -9.38 9.74 -3.28
N TYR A 96 -9.35 8.40 -3.14
CA TYR A 96 -10.50 7.54 -3.39
C TYR A 96 -11.66 7.85 -2.43
N LEU A 97 -11.39 8.01 -1.13
CA LEU A 97 -12.42 8.36 -0.15
C LEU A 97 -13.11 9.69 -0.48
N LYS A 98 -12.36 10.66 -1.03
CA LYS A 98 -12.90 11.97 -1.44
C LYS A 98 -13.71 11.89 -2.73
N ASN A 99 -13.27 11.08 -3.70
CA ASN A 99 -13.93 10.95 -5.00
C ASN A 99 -13.80 9.51 -5.54
N PRO A 100 -14.70 8.59 -5.19
CA PRO A 100 -14.53 7.17 -5.49
C PRO A 100 -14.73 6.81 -6.98
N GLN A 101 -15.29 7.71 -7.80
CA GLN A 101 -15.49 7.53 -9.24
C GLN A 101 -16.08 6.14 -9.61
N PRO A 102 -17.25 5.76 -9.07
CA PRO A 102 -17.75 4.36 -9.14
C PRO A 102 -18.05 3.87 -10.56
N ASN A 103 -18.39 4.79 -11.48
CA ASN A 103 -18.70 4.45 -12.87
C ASN A 103 -17.46 4.34 -13.78
N GLN A 104 -16.25 4.54 -13.22
CA GLN A 104 -15.01 4.52 -13.98
C GLN A 104 -14.18 3.27 -13.65
N SER A 105 -13.85 2.50 -14.68
CA SER A 105 -12.96 1.33 -14.55
C SER A 105 -11.55 1.76 -14.14
N ILE A 106 -11.06 2.87 -14.71
CA ILE A 106 -9.81 3.53 -14.35
C ILE A 106 -10.16 4.84 -13.65
N LYS A 107 -9.66 5.00 -12.42
CA LYS A 107 -9.94 6.15 -11.57
C LYS A 107 -8.76 7.10 -11.64
N GLU A 108 -9.01 8.34 -12.04
CA GLU A 108 -7.96 9.32 -12.29
C GLU A 108 -7.96 10.38 -11.18
N TYR A 109 -6.79 10.64 -10.63
CA TYR A 109 -6.59 11.61 -9.56
C TYR A 109 -5.43 12.54 -9.88
N SER A 110 -5.51 13.76 -9.38
CA SER A 110 -4.37 14.69 -9.31
C SER A 110 -3.86 14.74 -7.89
N ASP A 111 -2.54 14.84 -7.70
CA ASP A 111 -1.98 15.08 -6.37
C ASP A 111 -2.45 16.46 -5.86
N LEU A 112 -2.72 16.55 -4.56
CA LEU A 112 -3.26 17.76 -3.94
C LEU A 112 -2.21 18.86 -3.78
N SER A 113 -0.93 18.50 -3.83
CA SER A 113 0.22 19.37 -3.57
C SER A 113 1.04 19.72 -4.81
N ASP A 114 1.08 18.84 -5.83
CA ASP A 114 1.72 19.11 -7.12
C ASP A 114 0.78 18.74 -8.27
N THR A 115 0.27 19.75 -8.99
CA THR A 115 -0.67 19.55 -10.11
C THR A 115 -0.07 18.82 -11.30
N ARG A 116 1.25 18.67 -11.35
CA ARG A 116 1.94 17.90 -12.39
C ARG A 116 1.98 16.41 -12.08
N LEU A 117 1.80 16.05 -10.80
CA LEU A 117 1.66 14.67 -10.37
C LEU A 117 0.20 14.22 -10.51
N SER A 118 0.00 13.09 -11.18
CA SER A 118 -1.31 12.46 -11.28
C SER A 118 -1.22 10.95 -11.20
N TYR A 119 -2.35 10.32 -10.89
CA TYR A 119 -2.43 8.91 -10.59
C TYR A 119 -3.58 8.27 -11.35
N LYS A 120 -3.37 7.03 -11.81
CA LYS A 120 -4.45 6.16 -12.27
C LYS A 120 -4.53 4.92 -11.42
N LEU A 121 -5.69 4.67 -10.82
CA LEU A 121 -6.00 3.49 -10.02
C LEU A 121 -6.96 2.57 -10.77
N TYR A 122 -6.60 1.30 -10.91
CA TYR A 122 -7.43 0.30 -11.57
C TYR A 122 -7.17 -1.10 -11.02
N THR A 123 -8.08 -2.02 -11.31
CA THR A 123 -7.93 -3.44 -10.95
C THR A 123 -7.15 -4.18 -12.03
N THR A 124 -6.40 -5.20 -11.63
CA THR A 124 -5.71 -6.10 -12.55
C THR A 124 -5.91 -7.54 -12.08
N GLU A 125 -5.91 -8.48 -13.03
CA GLU A 125 -6.01 -9.91 -12.75
C GLU A 125 -4.99 -10.67 -13.59
N THR A 126 -4.12 -11.43 -12.94
CA THR A 126 -3.10 -12.25 -13.62
C THR A 126 -3.15 -13.66 -13.07
N ALA A 127 -3.38 -14.64 -13.95
CA ALA A 127 -3.51 -16.06 -13.58
C ALA A 127 -4.52 -16.30 -12.42
N GLY A 128 -5.67 -15.61 -12.46
CA GLY A 128 -6.71 -15.71 -11.42
C GLY A 128 -6.41 -14.96 -10.11
N ARG A 129 -5.27 -14.28 -10.02
CA ARG A 129 -4.92 -13.44 -8.86
C ARG A 129 -5.33 -12.00 -9.12
N LYS A 130 -6.26 -11.52 -8.30
CA LYS A 130 -6.72 -10.13 -8.26
C LYS A 130 -5.72 -9.25 -7.52
N SER A 131 -5.45 -8.07 -8.08
CA SER A 131 -4.56 -7.06 -7.53
C SER A 131 -5.05 -5.66 -7.89
N ILE A 132 -4.48 -4.65 -7.26
CA ILE A 132 -4.70 -3.24 -7.64
C ILE A 132 -3.42 -2.70 -8.28
N ALA A 133 -3.59 -1.90 -9.33
CA ALA A 133 -2.50 -1.23 -10.00
C ALA A 133 -2.65 0.29 -9.84
N ILE A 134 -1.51 0.95 -9.65
CA ILE A 134 -1.41 2.41 -9.58
C ILE A 134 -0.30 2.87 -10.50
N ASP A 135 -0.67 3.69 -11.48
CA ASP A 135 0.28 4.38 -12.34
C ASP A 135 0.51 5.80 -11.84
N GLU A 136 1.78 6.17 -11.66
CA GLU A 136 2.21 7.53 -11.31
C GLU A 136 2.66 8.28 -12.57
N TYR A 137 2.13 9.48 -12.78
CA TYR A 137 2.50 10.34 -13.89
C TYR A 137 3.07 11.66 -13.40
N TYR A 138 4.04 12.18 -14.12
CA TYR A 138 4.57 13.53 -13.94
C TYR A 138 4.53 14.25 -15.28
N ASP A 139 3.88 15.41 -15.36
CA ASP A 139 3.64 16.14 -16.61
C ASP A 139 3.02 15.24 -17.70
N LYS A 140 2.10 14.36 -17.29
CA LYS A 140 1.41 13.34 -18.13
C LYS A 140 2.32 12.23 -18.67
N ILE A 141 3.57 12.17 -18.26
CA ILE A 141 4.50 11.10 -18.60
C ILE A 141 4.45 10.04 -17.49
N LEU A 142 4.25 8.78 -17.87
CA LEU A 142 4.29 7.66 -16.92
C LEU A 142 5.69 7.56 -16.31
N THR A 143 5.77 7.61 -14.99
CA THR A 143 7.03 7.55 -14.23
C THR A 143 7.21 6.22 -13.53
N THR A 144 6.16 5.73 -12.87
CA THR A 144 6.20 4.48 -12.12
C THR A 144 4.89 3.70 -12.30
N HIS A 145 5.01 2.37 -12.40
CA HIS A 145 3.88 1.45 -12.39
C HIS A 145 3.99 0.55 -11.16
N HIS A 146 2.95 0.57 -10.32
CA HIS A 146 2.88 -0.22 -9.10
C HIS A 146 1.79 -1.28 -9.21
N VAL A 147 2.07 -2.47 -8.68
CA VAL A 147 1.09 -3.57 -8.56
C VAL A 147 1.14 -4.13 -7.15
N TYR A 148 0.02 -4.02 -6.45
CA TYR A 148 -0.15 -4.47 -5.07
C TYR A 148 -1.04 -5.70 -4.96
#